data_AF-A0A212CJQ9-F1
#
_entry.id   AF-A0A212CJQ9-F1
#
_cell.length_a   1.000
_cell.length_b   1.000
_cell.length_c   1.000
_cell.angle_alpha   90.00
_cell.angle_beta   90.00
_cell.angle_gamma   90.00
#
_symmetry.space_group_name_H-M   'P 1'
#
loop_
_entity.id
_entity.type
_entity.pdbx_description
1 polymer ?
#
loop_
_entity_poly.entity_id
_entity_poly.type
_entity_poly.pdbx_seq_one_letter_code
_entity_poly.pdbx_strand_id
1 'polypeptide(L)'
;IVMLINENPLLAEEAALNKCYKVMDLICEKCMKQRDMNEVLAMKMHYISCIFQKCINFLKDRENKLDTLIKSLLKGRASDGFPVYQEKIIRESIRKFPYCEATLLQQLVRSIAPVEIGSDPTAFSVLTQAITGQVGFVDVEFCTTCGEKGASKRCSVCRMVIYCDQTCQKTHWFAHKKICKNLKDIYEKQQLEAAKAKSEEENKRPEEAETTICQEDDSPKNSEEGKKESLQSDAGLEGLHEAAVGPQVSEE
;
A
#
# COMPACT_ATOMS: atom_id res chain seq x y z
N ILE A 1 -6.86 -2.80 10.73
CA ILE A 1 -7.77 -2.35 11.83
C ILE A 1 -8.30 -3.51 12.67
N VAL A 2 -9.12 -4.43 12.14
CA VAL A 2 -9.72 -5.51 12.97
C VAL A 2 -8.67 -6.41 13.62
N MET A 3 -7.62 -6.81 12.87
CA MET A 3 -6.50 -7.57 13.44
C MET A 3 -5.81 -6.82 14.58
N LEU A 4 -5.54 -5.52 14.39
CA LEU A 4 -4.97 -4.67 15.44
C LEU A 4 -5.85 -4.65 16.70
N ILE A 5 -7.18 -4.55 16.57
CA ILE A 5 -8.08 -4.61 17.73
C ILE A 5 -7.98 -5.99 18.41
N ASN A 6 -7.98 -7.07 17.63
CA ASN A 6 -7.92 -8.44 18.15
C ASN A 6 -6.60 -8.75 18.88
N GLU A 7 -5.49 -8.15 18.42
CA GLU A 7 -4.16 -8.32 19.00
C GLU A 7 -3.92 -7.42 20.23
N ASN A 8 -4.77 -6.42 20.46
CA ASN A 8 -4.65 -5.48 21.58
C ASN A 8 -5.74 -5.74 22.64
N PRO A 9 -5.42 -6.40 23.78
CA PRO A 9 -6.41 -6.74 24.80
C PRO A 9 -7.19 -5.53 25.33
N LEU A 10 -6.53 -4.37 25.44
CA LEU A 10 -7.15 -3.12 25.89
C LEU A 10 -8.24 -2.59 24.95
N LEU A 11 -8.22 -3.00 23.68
CA LEU A 11 -9.22 -2.62 22.67
C LEU A 11 -10.23 -3.73 22.39
N ALA A 12 -9.91 -4.98 22.76
CA ALA A 12 -10.76 -6.15 22.54
C ALA A 12 -11.93 -6.26 23.53
N GLU A 13 -12.18 -5.24 24.34
CA GLU A 13 -13.35 -5.11 25.22
C GLU A 13 -14.40 -4.19 24.60
N GLU A 14 -15.66 -4.62 24.64
CA GLU A 14 -16.80 -3.87 24.07
C GLU A 14 -16.88 -2.44 24.62
N ALA A 15 -16.72 -2.26 25.93
CA ALA A 15 -16.80 -0.96 26.58
C ALA A 15 -15.66 -0.01 26.16
N ALA A 16 -14.44 -0.54 26.03
CA ALA A 16 -13.29 0.23 25.57
C ALA A 16 -13.45 0.65 24.11
N LEU A 17 -13.85 -0.30 23.25
CA LEU A 17 -14.03 -0.03 21.82
C LEU A 17 -15.18 0.95 21.56
N ASN A 18 -16.25 0.92 22.37
CA ASN A 18 -17.32 1.94 22.34
C ASN A 18 -16.79 3.35 22.64
N LYS A 19 -15.83 3.50 23.56
CA LYS A 19 -15.20 4.81 23.83
C LYS A 19 -14.39 5.27 22.61
N CYS A 20 -13.59 4.39 22.01
CA CYS A 20 -12.83 4.69 20.80
C CYS A 20 -13.75 5.08 19.63
N TYR A 21 -14.85 4.35 19.44
CA TYR A 21 -15.90 4.66 18.47
C TYR A 21 -16.43 6.08 18.64
N LYS A 22 -16.83 6.47 19.86
CA LYS A 22 -17.32 7.83 20.15
C LYS A 22 -16.28 8.91 19.84
N VAL A 23 -15.00 8.65 20.12
CA VAL A 23 -13.92 9.59 19.81
C VAL A 23 -13.79 9.77 18.29
N MET A 24 -13.85 8.69 17.50
CA MET A 24 -13.79 8.79 16.03
C MET A 24 -14.97 9.59 15.47
N ASP A 25 -16.18 9.40 15.99
CA ASP A 25 -17.37 10.17 15.59
C ASP A 25 -17.23 11.66 15.93
N LEU A 26 -16.74 11.99 17.12
CA LEU A 26 -16.50 13.39 17.51
C LEU A 26 -15.44 14.06 16.64
N ILE A 27 -14.38 13.35 16.26
CA ILE A 27 -13.36 13.88 15.35
C ILE A 27 -13.97 14.10 13.95
N CYS A 28 -14.76 13.14 13.45
CA CYS A 28 -15.48 13.28 12.18
C CYS A 28 -16.36 14.54 12.18
N GLU A 29 -17.16 14.72 13.23
CA GLU A 29 -18.03 15.87 13.39
C GLU A 29 -17.24 17.19 13.46
N LYS A 30 -16.17 17.23 14.25
CA LYS A 30 -15.30 18.41 14.34
C LYS A 30 -14.69 18.79 12.99
N CYS A 31 -14.26 17.80 12.20
CA CYS A 31 -13.68 18.04 10.87
C CYS A 31 -14.69 18.64 9.88
N MET A 32 -15.98 18.35 10.04
CA MET A 32 -17.03 18.84 9.16
C MET A 32 -17.68 20.15 9.63
N LYS A 33 -17.61 20.46 10.94
CA LYS A 33 -18.20 21.68 11.52
C LYS A 33 -17.24 22.87 11.64
N GLN A 34 -15.94 22.66 11.48
CA GLN A 34 -14.95 23.74 11.48
C GLN A 34 -15.06 24.61 10.21
N ARG A 35 -14.54 25.85 10.28
CA ARG A 35 -14.59 26.82 9.17
C ARG A 35 -14.03 26.25 7.87
N ASP A 36 -12.87 25.60 7.95
CA ASP A 36 -12.21 24.94 6.83
C ASP A 36 -12.45 23.43 6.91
N MET A 37 -13.52 22.98 6.26
CA MET A 37 -13.94 21.58 6.30
C MET A 37 -12.82 20.65 5.87
N ASN A 38 -12.57 19.60 6.65
CA ASN A 38 -11.62 18.56 6.31
C ASN A 38 -12.35 17.25 5.99
N GLU A 39 -12.94 17.19 4.79
CA GLU A 39 -13.73 16.03 4.35
C GLU A 39 -12.90 14.74 4.31
N VAL A 40 -11.61 14.82 3.95
CA VAL A 40 -10.71 13.66 3.88
C VAL A 40 -10.50 13.04 5.26
N LEU A 41 -10.18 13.86 6.26
CA LEU A 41 -10.00 13.38 7.62
C LEU A 41 -11.33 12.90 8.22
N ALA A 42 -12.43 13.60 7.93
CA ALA A 42 -13.76 13.19 8.36
C ALA A 42 -14.14 11.80 7.81
N MET A 43 -13.96 11.57 6.51
CA MET A 43 -14.22 10.27 5.87
C MET A 43 -13.33 9.17 6.46
N LYS A 44 -12.05 9.46 6.73
CA LYS A 44 -11.12 8.52 7.38
C LYS A 44 -11.60 8.13 8.78
N MET A 45 -11.99 9.10 9.60
CA MET A 45 -12.46 8.84 10.97
C MET A 45 -13.81 8.12 10.97
N HIS A 46 -14.72 8.49 10.07
CA HIS A 46 -15.98 7.78 9.86
C HIS A 46 -15.78 6.33 9.42
N TYR A 47 -14.84 6.07 8.50
CA TYR A 47 -14.53 4.70 8.09
C TYR A 47 -14.02 3.87 9.27
N ILE A 48 -13.07 4.40 10.05
CA ILE A 48 -12.57 3.72 11.26
C ILE A 48 -13.71 3.47 12.25
N SER A 49 -14.57 4.48 12.46
CA SER A 49 -15.77 4.40 13.29
C SER A 49 -16.71 3.26 12.85
N CYS A 50 -17.01 3.14 11.56
CA CYS A 50 -17.80 2.04 10.99
C CYS A 50 -17.18 0.67 11.29
N ILE A 51 -15.85 0.55 11.20
CA ILE A 51 -15.15 -0.70 11.54
C ILE A 51 -15.23 -1.00 13.03
N PHE A 52 -15.12 0.01 13.90
CA PHE A 52 -15.29 -0.17 15.35
C PHE A 52 -16.71 -0.61 15.70
N GLN A 53 -17.74 0.01 15.11
CA GLN A 53 -19.13 -0.44 15.27
C GLN A 53 -19.31 -1.90 14.84
N LYS A 54 -18.71 -2.31 13.71
CA LYS A 54 -18.75 -3.71 13.25
C LYS A 54 -18.14 -4.64 14.28
N CYS A 55 -16.97 -4.29 14.83
CA CYS A 55 -16.31 -5.09 15.86
C CYS A 55 -17.14 -5.16 17.16
N ILE A 56 -17.73 -4.04 17.60
CA ILE A 56 -18.60 -3.98 18.78
C ILE A 56 -19.80 -4.93 18.62
N ASN A 57 -20.44 -4.95 17.44
CA ASN A 57 -21.56 -5.85 17.20
C ASN A 57 -21.14 -7.33 17.31
N PHE A 58 -19.99 -7.70 16.74
CA PHE A 58 -19.45 -9.05 16.89
C PHE A 58 -19.09 -9.42 18.33
N LEU A 59 -18.60 -8.47 19.13
CA LEU A 59 -18.29 -8.69 20.55
C LEU A 59 -19.57 -8.85 21.40
N LYS A 60 -20.66 -8.13 21.07
CA LYS A 60 -21.96 -8.20 21.76
C LYS A 60 -22.66 -9.54 21.58
N ASP A 61 -22.56 -10.13 20.39
CA ASP A 61 -23.27 -11.35 20.02
C ASP A 61 -22.75 -12.60 20.77
N ARG A 62 -21.80 -12.45 21.70
CA ARG A 62 -21.12 -13.53 22.47
C ARG A 62 -20.51 -14.64 21.60
N GLU A 63 -20.40 -14.43 20.29
CA GLU A 63 -19.47 -15.17 19.45
C GLU A 63 -18.07 -14.71 19.84
N ASN A 64 -17.50 -15.41 20.82
CA ASN A 64 -16.13 -15.18 21.24
C ASN A 64 -15.20 -15.21 20.02
N LYS A 65 -14.71 -14.01 19.68
CA LYS A 65 -13.48 -13.64 18.93
C LYS A 65 -13.75 -12.95 17.60
N LEU A 66 -13.14 -11.77 17.45
CA LEU A 66 -12.99 -11.04 16.19
C LEU A 66 -12.31 -11.90 15.10
N ASP A 67 -11.71 -13.04 15.46
CA ASP A 67 -11.23 -14.08 14.54
C ASP A 67 -12.25 -14.47 13.47
N THR A 68 -13.55 -14.58 13.81
CA THR A 68 -14.60 -14.92 12.82
C THR A 68 -14.79 -13.78 11.83
N LEU A 69 -14.75 -12.53 12.31
CA LEU A 69 -14.80 -11.34 11.47
C LEU A 69 -13.55 -11.27 10.57
N ILE A 70 -12.35 -11.50 11.12
CA ILE A 70 -11.09 -11.53 10.37
C ILE A 70 -11.16 -12.58 9.25
N LYS A 71 -11.61 -13.81 9.56
CA LYS A 71 -11.78 -14.86 8.54
C LYS A 71 -12.80 -14.47 7.48
N SER A 72 -13.89 -13.81 7.86
CA SER A 72 -14.91 -13.35 6.92
C SER A 72 -14.38 -12.25 5.99
N LEU A 73 -13.55 -11.34 6.51
CA LEU A 73 -12.87 -10.32 5.72
C LEU A 73 -11.85 -10.95 4.77
N LEU A 74 -11.03 -11.90 5.22
CA LEU A 74 -9.99 -12.53 4.39
C LEU A 74 -10.53 -13.55 3.37
N LYS A 75 -11.80 -13.93 3.47
CA LYS A 75 -12.39 -14.93 2.58
C LYS A 75 -12.70 -14.32 1.21
N GLY A 76 -11.98 -14.79 0.20
CA GLY A 76 -12.24 -14.51 -1.21
C GLY A 76 -13.38 -15.34 -1.82
N ARG A 77 -13.95 -14.85 -2.93
CA ARG A 77 -14.83 -15.64 -3.81
C ARG A 77 -14.06 -16.78 -4.49
N ALA A 78 -14.74 -17.86 -4.85
CA ALA A 78 -14.10 -19.08 -5.33
C ALA A 78 -13.41 -18.94 -6.70
N SER A 79 -13.87 -18.01 -7.54
CA SER A 79 -13.36 -17.82 -8.89
C SER A 79 -11.93 -17.26 -8.93
N ASP A 80 -11.66 -16.20 -8.16
CA ASP A 80 -10.43 -15.43 -8.25
C ASP A 80 -9.87 -14.97 -6.89
N GLY A 81 -10.56 -15.27 -5.79
CA GLY A 81 -10.16 -14.84 -4.46
C GLY A 81 -10.57 -13.42 -4.07
N PHE A 82 -11.37 -12.71 -4.88
CA PHE A 82 -11.78 -11.34 -4.56
C PHE A 82 -12.54 -11.27 -3.21
N PRO A 83 -12.16 -10.38 -2.26
CA PRO A 83 -12.74 -10.31 -0.93
C PRO A 83 -14.09 -9.56 -0.93
N VAL A 84 -15.13 -10.19 -1.46
CA VAL A 84 -16.49 -9.63 -1.62
C VAL A 84 -17.04 -9.01 -0.33
N TYR A 85 -16.78 -9.62 0.83
CA TYR A 85 -17.27 -9.10 2.10
C TYR A 85 -16.60 -7.78 2.50
N GLN A 86 -15.29 -7.65 2.27
CA GLN A 86 -14.57 -6.38 2.50
C GLN A 86 -15.13 -5.27 1.60
N GLU A 87 -15.28 -5.56 0.30
CA GLU A 87 -15.81 -4.61 -0.67
C GLU A 87 -17.20 -4.11 -0.27
N LYS A 88 -18.08 -5.01 0.20
CA LYS A 88 -19.41 -4.63 0.70
C LYS A 88 -19.34 -3.74 1.94
N ILE A 89 -18.48 -4.05 2.90
CA ILE A 89 -18.30 -3.23 4.12
C ILE A 89 -17.79 -1.83 3.78
N ILE A 90 -16.85 -1.70 2.85
CA ILE A 90 -16.31 -0.41 2.45
C ILE A 90 -17.41 0.43 1.79
N ARG A 91 -18.15 -0.16 0.83
CA ARG A 91 -19.29 0.50 0.19
C ARG A 91 -20.38 0.90 1.18
N GLU A 92 -20.69 0.05 2.16
CA GLU A 92 -21.63 0.35 3.24
C GLU A 92 -21.14 1.53 4.09
N SER A 93 -19.87 1.53 4.47
CA SER A 93 -19.26 2.59 5.28
C SER A 93 -19.31 3.94 4.56
N ILE A 94 -18.97 3.99 3.27
CA ILE A 94 -19.08 5.20 2.44
C ILE A 94 -20.52 5.73 2.44
N ARG A 95 -21.52 4.87 2.18
CA ARG A 95 -22.93 5.30 2.13
C ARG A 95 -23.47 5.77 3.49
N LYS A 96 -22.91 5.29 4.60
CA LYS A 96 -23.29 5.71 5.96
C LYS A 96 -22.66 7.04 6.38
N PHE A 97 -21.84 7.67 5.54
CA PHE A 97 -21.24 8.95 5.89
C PHE A 97 -22.34 10.00 6.14
N PRO A 98 -22.39 10.64 7.33
CA PRO A 98 -23.55 11.40 7.76
C PRO A 98 -23.73 12.76 7.05
N TYR A 99 -22.75 13.19 6.26
CA TYR A 99 -22.75 14.48 5.57
C TYR A 99 -22.97 14.27 4.07
N CYS A 100 -24.24 14.20 3.65
CA CYS A 100 -24.62 13.90 2.27
C CYS A 100 -24.11 14.93 1.25
N GLU A 101 -23.99 16.19 1.64
CA GLU A 101 -23.51 17.29 0.78
C GLU A 101 -21.99 17.35 0.65
N ALA A 102 -21.24 16.48 1.35
CA ALA A 102 -19.79 16.42 1.24
C ALA A 102 -19.37 16.06 -0.19
N THR A 103 -18.54 16.90 -0.80
CA THR A 103 -18.09 16.74 -2.18
C THR A 103 -17.36 15.41 -2.39
N LEU A 104 -16.55 15.00 -1.42
CA LEU A 104 -15.82 13.74 -1.38
C LEU A 104 -16.77 12.54 -1.40
N LEU A 105 -17.83 12.57 -0.59
CA LEU A 105 -18.83 11.49 -0.59
C LEU A 105 -19.48 11.35 -1.98
N GLN A 106 -19.89 12.46 -2.58
CA GLN A 106 -20.50 12.47 -3.90
C GLN A 106 -19.56 11.90 -4.97
N GLN A 107 -18.27 12.24 -4.93
CA GLN A 107 -17.25 11.68 -5.81
C GLN A 107 -17.10 10.16 -5.59
N LEU A 108 -16.91 9.71 -4.35
CA LEU A 108 -16.77 8.29 -4.01
C LEU A 108 -17.97 7.47 -4.52
N VAL A 109 -19.19 7.93 -4.24
CA VAL A 109 -20.41 7.24 -4.64
C VAL A 109 -20.54 7.17 -6.16
N ARG A 110 -20.30 8.27 -6.88
CA ARG A 110 -20.36 8.30 -8.35
C ARG A 110 -19.35 7.33 -8.98
N SER A 111 -18.16 7.20 -8.41
CA SER A 111 -17.12 6.29 -8.91
C SER A 111 -17.44 4.81 -8.68
N ILE A 112 -18.10 4.44 -7.58
CA ILE A 112 -18.28 3.02 -7.21
C ILE A 112 -19.70 2.50 -7.47
N ALA A 113 -20.74 3.33 -7.39
CA ALA A 113 -22.14 2.91 -7.51
C ALA A 113 -22.47 2.16 -8.81
N PRO A 114 -21.99 2.56 -10.00
CA PRO A 114 -22.27 1.84 -11.24
C PRO A 114 -21.38 0.59 -11.44
N VAL A 115 -20.36 0.41 -10.61
CA VAL A 115 -19.35 -0.64 -10.77
C VAL A 115 -19.78 -1.91 -10.03
N GLU A 116 -19.80 -3.03 -10.75
CA GLU A 116 -20.08 -4.35 -10.19
C GLU A 116 -19.03 -4.76 -9.13
N ILE A 117 -19.46 -5.52 -8.13
CA ILE A 117 -18.57 -5.98 -7.07
C ILE A 117 -17.52 -6.95 -7.63
N GLY A 118 -16.25 -6.58 -7.46
CA GLY A 118 -15.10 -7.34 -7.95
C GLY A 118 -14.66 -6.94 -9.35
N SER A 119 -15.15 -5.81 -9.86
CA SER A 119 -14.63 -5.10 -11.02
C SER A 119 -13.94 -3.81 -10.57
N ASP A 120 -13.03 -3.32 -11.41
CA ASP A 120 -12.33 -2.06 -11.15
C ASP A 120 -13.16 -0.83 -11.61
N PRO A 121 -13.04 0.31 -10.91
CA PRO A 121 -12.29 0.48 -9.66
C PRO A 121 -13.04 -0.09 -8.45
N THR A 122 -12.31 -0.77 -7.57
CA THR A 122 -12.85 -1.28 -6.29
C THR A 122 -13.14 -0.14 -5.31
N ALA A 123 -14.06 -0.33 -4.36
CA ALA A 123 -14.31 0.66 -3.33
C ALA A 123 -13.06 0.90 -2.45
N PHE A 124 -12.24 -0.13 -2.25
CA PHE A 124 -10.96 0.02 -1.55
C PHE A 124 -10.00 0.94 -2.30
N SER A 125 -9.83 0.78 -3.62
CA SER A 125 -8.90 1.59 -4.40
C SER A 125 -9.36 3.05 -4.48
N VAL A 126 -10.65 3.29 -4.72
CA VAL A 126 -11.21 4.66 -4.76
C VAL A 126 -11.10 5.33 -3.39
N LEU A 127 -11.47 4.65 -2.30
CA LEU A 127 -11.37 5.22 -0.95
C LEU A 127 -9.92 5.50 -0.55
N THR A 128 -9.00 4.60 -0.88
CA THR A 128 -7.57 4.79 -0.60
C THR A 128 -7.05 6.01 -1.34
N GLN A 129 -7.29 6.11 -2.65
CA GLN A 129 -6.87 7.24 -3.47
C GLN A 129 -7.44 8.57 -2.96
N ALA A 130 -8.71 8.58 -2.55
CA ALA A 130 -9.37 9.75 -1.97
C ALA A 130 -8.73 10.21 -0.64
N ILE A 131 -8.25 9.28 0.18
CA ILE A 131 -7.67 9.59 1.51
C ILE A 131 -6.17 9.90 1.44
N THR A 132 -5.42 9.19 0.59
CA THR A 132 -3.96 9.32 0.51
C THR A 132 -3.49 10.23 -0.62
N GLY A 133 -4.39 10.64 -1.52
CA GLY A 133 -4.09 11.49 -2.66
C GLY A 133 -3.06 10.87 -3.61
N GLN A 134 -2.21 11.71 -4.21
CA GLN A 134 -1.13 11.29 -5.12
C GLN A 134 0.09 10.70 -4.39
N VAL A 135 0.10 10.65 -3.05
CA VAL A 135 1.25 10.12 -2.28
C VAL A 135 1.34 8.58 -2.36
N GLY A 136 0.44 7.94 -3.12
CA GLY A 136 0.40 6.50 -3.38
C GLY A 136 1.41 5.95 -4.40
N PHE A 137 2.33 6.77 -4.93
CA PHE A 137 3.37 6.34 -5.90
C PHE A 137 4.67 5.82 -5.25
N VAL A 138 4.65 5.52 -3.95
CA VAL A 138 5.77 4.77 -3.35
C VAL A 138 5.57 3.29 -3.69
N ASP A 139 6.55 2.69 -4.40
CA ASP A 139 6.63 1.26 -4.73
C ASP A 139 6.77 0.43 -3.46
N VAL A 140 5.68 0.35 -2.70
CA VAL A 140 5.62 -0.32 -1.41
C VAL A 140 4.58 -1.40 -1.50
N GLU A 141 5.06 -2.62 -1.28
CA GLU A 141 4.22 -3.80 -1.24
C GLU A 141 3.43 -3.84 0.07
N PHE A 142 2.14 -4.10 -0.03
CA PHE A 142 1.24 -4.23 1.11
C PHE A 142 0.95 -5.70 1.40
N CYS A 143 0.97 -6.06 2.67
CA CYS A 143 0.65 -7.42 3.08
C CYS A 143 -0.80 -7.75 2.74
N THR A 144 -1.03 -8.85 2.04
CA THR A 144 -2.38 -9.28 1.65
C THR A 144 -3.26 -9.65 2.84
N THR A 145 -2.68 -9.89 4.02
CA THR A 145 -3.44 -10.26 5.23
C THR A 145 -3.76 -9.05 6.12
N CYS A 146 -2.75 -8.31 6.57
CA CYS A 146 -2.95 -7.23 7.53
C CYS A 146 -3.05 -5.84 6.87
N GLY A 147 -2.66 -5.72 5.61
CA GLY A 147 -2.63 -4.43 4.89
C GLY A 147 -1.47 -3.51 5.30
N GLU A 148 -0.54 -3.98 6.14
CA GLU A 148 0.65 -3.20 6.50
C GLU A 148 1.62 -3.09 5.33
N LYS A 149 2.31 -1.96 5.28
CA LYS A 149 3.32 -1.65 4.27
C LYS A 149 4.62 -2.44 4.49
N GLY A 150 5.41 -2.62 3.44
CA GLY A 150 6.73 -3.26 3.53
C GLY A 150 6.68 -4.79 3.58
N ALA A 151 5.64 -5.39 2.97
CA ALA A 151 5.58 -6.82 2.80
C ALA A 151 6.68 -7.29 1.85
N SER A 152 7.43 -8.32 2.22
CA SER A 152 8.61 -8.77 1.46
C SER A 152 8.60 -10.26 1.14
N LYS A 153 7.67 -11.03 1.71
CA LYS A 153 7.65 -12.50 1.59
C LYS A 153 6.53 -12.94 0.67
N ARG A 154 6.89 -13.27 -0.57
CA ARG A 154 5.95 -13.86 -1.54
C ARG A 154 5.67 -15.32 -1.19
N CYS A 155 4.44 -15.78 -1.47
CA CYS A 155 4.11 -17.20 -1.37
C CYS A 155 5.04 -18.02 -2.26
N SER A 156 5.72 -19.03 -1.70
CA SER A 156 6.71 -19.83 -2.42
C SER A 156 6.11 -20.64 -3.59
N VAL A 157 4.81 -20.94 -3.54
CA VAL A 157 4.12 -21.74 -4.56
C VAL A 157 3.63 -20.88 -5.72
N CYS A 158 2.81 -19.86 -5.46
CA CYS A 158 2.19 -19.08 -6.53
C CYS A 158 2.93 -17.81 -6.91
N ARG A 159 3.81 -17.29 -6.04
CA ARG A 159 4.53 -16.01 -6.17
C ARG A 159 3.66 -14.74 -6.33
N MET A 160 2.36 -14.87 -6.48
CA MET A 160 1.41 -13.76 -6.66
C MET A 160 1.05 -13.01 -5.38
N VAL A 161 0.98 -13.70 -4.23
CA VAL A 161 0.54 -13.11 -2.96
C VAL A 161 1.74 -12.80 -2.08
N ILE A 162 1.73 -11.66 -1.40
CA ILE A 162 2.84 -11.18 -0.55
C ILE A 162 2.39 -10.91 0.90
N TYR A 163 3.27 -11.21 1.84
CA TYR A 163 3.03 -11.12 3.28
C TYR A 163 4.19 -10.43 4.00
N CYS A 164 3.92 -9.86 5.19
CA CYS A 164 4.97 -9.43 6.10
C CYS A 164 5.78 -10.63 6.61
N ASP A 165 5.07 -11.66 7.09
CA ASP A 165 5.67 -12.80 7.79
C ASP A 165 4.83 -14.09 7.67
N GLN A 166 5.33 -15.13 8.35
CA GLN A 166 4.70 -16.45 8.39
C GLN A 166 3.35 -16.44 9.13
N THR A 167 3.15 -15.50 10.07
CA THR A 167 1.91 -15.35 10.84
C THR A 167 0.79 -14.89 9.91
N CYS A 168 1.02 -13.83 9.13
CA CYS A 168 0.08 -13.36 8.13
C CYS A 168 -0.27 -14.44 7.09
N GLN A 169 0.74 -15.18 6.60
CA GLN A 169 0.50 -16.29 5.68
C GLN A 169 -0.39 -17.37 6.30
N LYS A 170 -0.11 -17.81 7.54
CA LYS A 170 -0.93 -18.82 8.25
C LYS A 170 -2.36 -18.33 8.46
N THR A 171 -2.53 -17.07 8.85
CA THR A 171 -3.85 -16.45 9.05
C THR A 171 -4.68 -16.41 7.77
N HIS A 172 -4.08 -16.13 6.61
CA HIS A 172 -4.78 -16.10 5.33
C HIS A 172 -4.86 -17.49 4.63
N TRP A 173 -4.07 -18.48 5.07
CA TRP A 173 -3.94 -19.77 4.38
C TRP A 173 -5.26 -20.50 4.10
N PHE A 174 -6.24 -20.41 5.01
CA PHE A 174 -7.53 -21.08 4.85
C PHE A 174 -8.29 -20.64 3.58
N ALA A 175 -8.10 -19.39 3.15
CA ALA A 175 -8.67 -18.85 1.92
C ALA A 175 -7.69 -19.00 0.75
N HIS A 176 -6.43 -18.59 0.94
CA HIS A 176 -5.42 -18.59 -0.12
C HIS A 176 -5.19 -19.98 -0.74
N LYS A 177 -5.14 -21.05 0.07
CA LYS A 177 -4.86 -22.42 -0.42
C LYS A 177 -5.82 -22.89 -1.52
N LYS A 178 -7.05 -22.36 -1.54
CA LYS A 178 -8.08 -22.73 -2.51
C LYS A 178 -7.82 -22.16 -3.91
N ILE A 179 -7.12 -21.02 -3.97
CA ILE A 179 -6.83 -20.30 -5.22
C ILE A 179 -5.33 -20.32 -5.56
N CYS A 180 -4.47 -20.77 -4.64
CA CYS A 180 -3.02 -20.75 -4.77
C CYS A 180 -2.54 -21.42 -6.07
N LYS A 181 -3.12 -22.57 -6.42
CA LYS A 181 -2.80 -23.27 -7.67
C LYS A 181 -3.17 -22.44 -8.90
N ASN A 182 -4.38 -21.91 -8.95
CA ASN A 182 -4.82 -21.06 -10.07
C ASN A 182 -3.93 -19.82 -10.21
N LEU A 183 -3.54 -19.20 -9.09
CA LEU A 183 -2.64 -18.05 -9.09
C LEU A 183 -1.24 -18.41 -9.61
N LYS A 184 -0.76 -19.64 -9.33
CA LYS A 184 0.50 -20.13 -9.89
C LYS A 184 0.41 -20.24 -11.41
N ASP A 185 -0.67 -20.82 -11.93
CA ASP A 185 -0.87 -20.99 -13.37
C ASP A 185 -0.96 -19.62 -14.08
N ILE A 186 -1.64 -18.64 -13.45
CA ILE A 186 -1.69 -17.25 -13.93
C ILE A 186 -0.29 -16.62 -13.98
N TYR A 187 0.49 -16.77 -12.90
CA TYR A 187 1.85 -16.23 -12.84
C TYR A 187 2.75 -16.82 -13.94
N GLU A 188 2.72 -18.14 -14.13
CA GLU A 188 3.50 -18.81 -15.17
C GLU A 188 3.11 -18.33 -16.57
N LYS A 189 1.80 -18.16 -16.83
CA LYS A 189 1.31 -17.59 -18.08
C LYS A 189 1.82 -16.16 -18.32
N GLN A 190 1.74 -15.30 -17.30
CA GLN A 190 2.25 -13.92 -17.38
C GLN A 190 3.75 -13.88 -17.67
N GLN A 191 4.54 -14.76 -17.06
CA GLN A 191 5.98 -14.85 -17.31
C GLN A 191 6.29 -15.29 -18.75
N LEU A 192 5.53 -16.24 -19.29
CA LEU A 192 5.68 -16.69 -20.68
C LEU A 192 5.30 -15.58 -21.68
N GLU A 193 4.21 -14.86 -21.42
CA GLU A 193 3.77 -13.74 -22.25
C GLU A 193 4.80 -12.59 -22.22
N ALA A 194 5.33 -12.25 -21.04
CA ALA A 194 6.37 -11.25 -20.89
C ALA A 194 7.68 -11.66 -21.60
N ALA A 195 8.05 -12.94 -21.57
CA ALA A 195 9.23 -13.44 -22.27
C ALA A 195 9.06 -13.37 -23.80
N LYS A 196 7.86 -13.72 -24.32
CA LYS A 196 7.53 -13.60 -25.74
C LYS A 196 7.59 -12.16 -26.22
N ALA A 197 6.97 -11.24 -25.47
CA ALA A 197 6.98 -9.81 -25.80
C ALA A 197 8.42 -9.26 -25.89
N LYS A 198 9.29 -9.63 -24.96
CA LYS A 198 10.71 -9.23 -24.99
C LYS A 198 11.46 -9.79 -26.22
N SER A 199 11.23 -11.05 -26.57
CA SER A 199 11.86 -11.66 -27.75
C SER A 199 11.40 -11.05 -29.08
N GLU A 200 10.14 -10.63 -29.16
CA GLU A 200 9.58 -9.94 -30.33
C GLU A 200 10.08 -8.49 -30.46
N GLU A 201 10.39 -7.85 -29.33
CA GLU A 201 10.97 -6.50 -29.28
C GLU A 201 12.47 -6.51 -29.64
N GLU A 202 13.22 -7.53 -29.21
CA GLU A 202 14.62 -7.74 -29.61
C GLU A 202 14.78 -8.05 -31.11
N ASN A 203 13.89 -8.87 -31.69
CA ASN A 203 13.90 -9.19 -33.12
C ASN A 203 13.47 -8.02 -34.04
N LYS A 204 12.99 -6.89 -33.49
CA LYS A 204 12.55 -5.71 -34.25
C LYS A 204 13.55 -4.55 -34.24
N ARG A 205 14.70 -4.67 -33.56
CA ARG A 205 15.80 -3.68 -33.65
C ARG A 205 16.67 -4.00 -34.89
N PRO A 206 16.73 -3.15 -35.93
CA PRO A 206 17.65 -3.34 -37.04
C PRO A 206 19.11 -3.21 -36.60
N GLU A 207 19.99 -4.00 -37.20
CA GLU A 207 21.44 -3.91 -37.09
C GLU A 207 21.94 -2.56 -37.66
N GLU A 208 22.11 -1.55 -36.81
CA GLU A 208 23.01 -0.42 -37.08
C GLU A 208 24.25 -0.56 -36.22
N ALA A 209 25.11 -1.52 -36.57
CA ALA A 209 26.50 -1.56 -36.10
C ALA A 209 27.32 -2.46 -37.03
N GLU A 210 27.67 -1.97 -38.22
CA GLU A 210 28.88 -2.41 -38.94
C GLU A 210 29.07 -1.60 -40.23
N THR A 211 29.73 -0.43 -40.16
CA THR A 211 30.75 -0.03 -41.15
C THR A 211 31.59 1.12 -40.61
N THR A 212 32.78 0.86 -40.09
CA THR A 212 33.98 1.71 -40.29
C THR A 212 35.19 0.84 -40.01
N ILE A 213 35.74 0.25 -41.07
CA ILE A 213 37.08 -0.36 -41.09
C ILE A 213 38.10 0.75 -41.36
N CYS A 214 39.22 0.61 -40.67
CA CYS A 214 40.44 1.41 -40.57
C CYS A 214 41.07 1.85 -41.91
N GLN A 215 41.73 3.02 -41.88
CA GLN A 215 42.93 3.31 -42.67
C GLN A 215 43.97 4.04 -41.78
N GLU A 216 45.02 3.32 -41.40
CA GLU A 216 46.41 3.82 -41.26
C GLU A 216 46.92 4.12 -42.70
N ASP A 217 47.81 5.04 -43.07
CA ASP A 217 48.87 5.84 -42.45
C ASP A 217 49.11 7.05 -43.41
N ASP A 218 49.50 8.22 -42.90
CA ASP A 218 50.74 8.89 -43.36
C ASP A 218 51.07 10.09 -42.45
N SER A 219 52.30 10.15 -41.96
CA SER A 219 52.90 11.31 -41.28
C SER A 219 53.97 11.90 -42.19
N PRO A 220 54.21 13.23 -42.13
CA PRO A 220 55.45 13.60 -41.44
C PRO A 220 55.37 14.89 -40.59
N LYS A 221 56.03 14.78 -39.43
CA LYS A 221 56.78 15.77 -38.63
C LYS A 221 56.66 17.26 -39.03
N ASN A 222 56.32 18.08 -38.03
CA ASN A 222 57.24 19.15 -37.63
C ASN A 222 57.13 19.49 -36.13
N SER A 223 58.31 19.69 -35.55
CA SER A 223 58.66 20.02 -34.17
C SER A 223 58.35 21.47 -33.80
N GLU A 224 58.03 21.73 -32.52
CA GLU A 224 58.84 22.60 -31.64
C GLU A 224 58.29 22.64 -30.20
N GLU A 225 59.22 22.67 -29.25
CA GLU A 225 59.05 22.67 -27.79
C GLU A 225 58.58 24.02 -27.24
N GLY A 226 57.91 24.04 -26.07
CA GLY A 226 57.78 25.29 -25.31
C GLY A 226 56.85 25.33 -24.11
N LYS A 227 57.34 24.82 -22.97
CA LYS A 227 57.25 25.43 -21.61
C LYS A 227 55.94 25.35 -20.78
N LYS A 228 56.12 24.67 -19.63
CA LYS A 228 55.47 24.78 -18.31
C LYS A 228 54.73 26.09 -18.01
N GLU A 229 53.57 25.96 -17.35
CA GLU A 229 53.41 26.45 -15.96
C GLU A 229 52.22 25.79 -15.24
N SER A 230 52.50 25.41 -14.00
CA SER A 230 51.63 24.84 -12.97
C SER A 230 50.90 25.94 -12.22
N LEU A 231 49.65 25.71 -11.80
CA LEU A 231 49.11 26.31 -10.57
C LEU A 231 48.11 25.36 -9.90
N GLN A 232 48.49 24.97 -8.70
CA GLN A 232 47.74 24.32 -7.64
C GLN A 232 47.06 25.42 -6.81
N SER A 233 45.82 25.16 -6.39
CA SER A 233 45.33 25.46 -5.02
C SER A 233 44.09 24.58 -4.82
N ASP A 234 44.10 23.60 -3.91
CA ASP A 234 43.82 23.74 -2.46
C ASP A 234 42.57 24.60 -2.18
N ALA A 235 41.70 24.34 -1.21
CA ALA A 235 41.40 23.28 -0.25
C ALA A 235 40.37 23.94 0.70
N GLY A 236 39.61 23.14 1.45
CA GLY A 236 38.89 23.61 2.65
C GLY A 236 37.40 23.28 2.61
N LEU A 237 36.94 22.18 3.22
CA LEU A 237 36.62 22.02 4.66
C LEU A 237 35.37 22.82 5.03
N GLU A 238 34.36 22.37 5.78
CA GLU A 238 34.13 21.30 6.77
C GLU A 238 32.59 21.21 6.91
N GLY A 239 31.92 20.10 7.25
CA GLY A 239 32.20 19.19 8.35
C GLY A 239 31.54 19.72 9.64
N LEU A 240 30.30 19.33 9.93
CA LEU A 240 29.74 19.47 11.29
C LEU A 240 29.03 18.20 11.73
N HIS A 241 29.51 17.76 12.90
CA HIS A 241 29.33 16.50 13.58
C HIS A 241 28.24 16.59 14.65
N GLU A 242 27.75 15.44 15.05
CA GLU A 242 26.84 15.18 16.17
C GLU A 242 27.31 15.78 17.50
N ALA A 243 26.35 16.22 18.32
CA ALA A 243 26.49 16.28 19.77
C ALA A 243 25.19 15.83 20.45
N ALA A 244 25.29 14.74 21.19
CA ALA A 244 24.30 14.25 22.14
C ALA A 244 24.49 14.95 23.50
N VAL A 245 23.39 15.42 24.11
CA VAL A 245 23.35 15.82 25.52
C VAL A 245 22.03 15.30 26.10
N GLY A 246 22.14 14.34 27.01
CA GLY A 246 21.05 13.92 27.92
C GLY A 246 21.16 14.67 29.25
N PRO A 247 20.07 14.81 30.03
CA PRO A 247 20.15 15.25 31.42
C PRO A 247 20.13 14.07 32.38
N GLN A 248 21.09 14.06 33.32
CA GLN A 248 21.04 13.28 34.56
C GLN A 248 20.09 13.95 35.56
N VAL A 249 19.31 13.13 36.27
CA VAL A 249 18.56 13.48 37.49
C VAL A 249 19.31 12.87 38.66
N SER A 250 19.60 13.68 39.68
CA SER A 250 20.15 13.27 40.97
C SER A 250 19.08 13.38 42.07
N GLU A 251 19.16 12.47 43.02
CA GLU A 251 18.37 12.33 44.24
C GLU A 251 18.49 13.56 45.18
N GLU A 252 17.36 14.01 45.73
CA GLU A 252 17.07 14.22 47.18
C GLU A 252 15.57 14.51 47.36
#